data_AF-A0A200IZA2-F1
#
_entry.id   AF-A0A200IZA2-F1
#
_cell.length_a   1.000
_cell.length_b   1.000
_cell.length_c   1.000
_cell.angle_alpha   90.00
_cell.angle_beta   90.00
_cell.angle_gamma   90.00
#
_symmetry.space_group_name_H-M   'P 1'
#
loop_
_entity.id
_entity.type
_entity.pdbx_description
1 polymer ?
#
loop_
_entity_poly.entity_id
_entity_poly.type
_entity_poly.pdbx_seq_one_letter_code
_entity_poly.pdbx_strand_id
1 'polypeptide(L)'
;MKLKSIFTKLSVAVLLFSSLSFGGQTVLAETSSPTENELVEVNEETVSNLALELAKIIKPEVKVTIADITKLYDKNESAIGFVVSYKSEETPYGYAVYDFRVPGYLMECSIDENVGDIVDKTVEMAEAKGVDVDSTVENKDVKVIEVEPLKYSVEVNDTVTVTSDNEILTTEQEVIEMEKNAEDVTVTNSEFVTDSELDQLVSTSKYDSQDKVLLRETARGLTNIQFRSWRQFIPSIESEVESQTGIWGCAVSAMDILAKGTNLEHNTKVAYPKLWKYAKTTQYKVQNGIKYGSTNNGNIGAGFAQFAKEKKKNISYQNISSPSFGQFKSAIDNKKPAIFAYGIIKANTKERTGHAVAVEGYMSSKQANYLVVADGWFAAAKYVNYIPGNFLDTYGIIWSGIQTI
;
A
#
# COMPACT_ATOMS: atom_id res chain seq x y z
N MET A 1 61.91 23.09 -65.73
CA MET A 1 62.72 23.17 -64.49
C MET A 1 62.42 21.93 -63.65
N LYS A 2 63.46 21.13 -63.41
CA LYS A 2 63.63 19.84 -62.68
C LYS A 2 62.41 19.23 -61.95
N LEU A 3 61.91 18.04 -62.31
CA LEU A 3 62.39 16.66 -62.06
C LEU A 3 62.39 16.20 -60.58
N LYS A 4 61.59 15.16 -60.25
CA LYS A 4 62.01 13.77 -59.91
C LYS A 4 60.78 12.94 -59.46
N SER A 5 60.34 11.94 -60.24
CA SER A 5 60.81 10.51 -60.24
C SER A 5 60.24 9.73 -59.04
N ILE A 6 59.17 8.93 -59.20
CA ILE A 6 59.15 7.51 -59.62
C ILE A 6 60.15 6.65 -58.82
N PHE A 7 59.64 5.68 -58.05
CA PHE A 7 60.09 4.29 -58.11
C PHE A 7 59.00 3.29 -57.67
N THR A 8 58.77 2.35 -58.57
CA THR A 8 57.90 1.17 -58.57
C THR A 8 58.42 0.10 -57.60
N LYS A 9 57.54 -0.70 -56.97
CA LYS A 9 57.47 -2.16 -57.15
C LYS A 9 56.42 -2.84 -56.25
N LEU A 10 55.58 -3.61 -56.94
CA LEU A 10 54.66 -4.64 -56.50
C LEU A 10 55.39 -5.78 -55.78
N SER A 11 54.84 -6.31 -54.69
CA SER A 11 55.00 -7.72 -54.28
C SER A 11 53.85 -8.14 -53.36
N VAL A 12 53.06 -9.09 -53.85
CA VAL A 12 52.03 -9.83 -53.14
C VAL A 12 52.69 -10.84 -52.20
N ALA A 13 52.25 -10.91 -50.94
CA ALA A 13 52.53 -12.03 -50.05
C ALA A 13 51.33 -12.32 -49.12
N VAL A 14 50.60 -13.35 -49.52
CA VAL A 14 49.73 -14.32 -48.83
C VAL A 14 49.74 -14.33 -47.28
N LEU A 15 48.52 -14.21 -46.73
CA LEU A 15 47.89 -14.84 -45.55
C LEU A 15 48.77 -15.40 -44.42
N LEU A 16 48.53 -14.89 -43.20
CA LEU A 16 48.50 -15.70 -41.97
C LEU A 16 47.33 -15.25 -41.09
N PHE A 17 46.30 -16.11 -41.02
CA PHE A 17 45.26 -16.07 -40.00
C PHE A 17 45.91 -16.28 -38.62
N SER A 18 45.77 -15.32 -37.73
CA SER A 18 45.94 -15.55 -36.29
C SER A 18 44.64 -15.15 -35.59
N SER A 19 43.99 -16.17 -35.04
CA SER A 19 42.83 -16.07 -34.16
C SER A 19 43.23 -15.32 -32.89
N LEU A 20 42.85 -14.06 -32.78
CA LEU A 20 42.85 -13.33 -31.51
C LEU A 20 41.55 -13.67 -30.77
N SER A 21 41.66 -14.63 -29.87
CA SER A 21 40.72 -14.84 -28.77
C SER A 21 40.73 -13.58 -27.89
N PHE A 22 39.74 -12.72 -28.08
CA PHE A 22 39.45 -11.63 -27.15
C PHE A 22 38.81 -12.25 -25.90
N GLY A 23 39.64 -12.48 -24.88
CA GLY A 23 39.17 -12.71 -23.51
C GLY A 23 38.54 -11.41 -23.02
N GLY A 24 37.22 -11.31 -23.12
CA GLY A 24 36.48 -10.27 -22.41
C GLY A 24 36.54 -10.55 -20.93
N GLN A 25 37.42 -9.85 -20.21
CA GLN A 25 37.24 -9.67 -18.78
C GLN A 25 35.95 -8.86 -18.59
N THR A 26 34.93 -9.53 -18.06
CA THR A 26 33.84 -8.84 -17.38
C THR A 26 34.43 -8.11 -16.19
N VAL A 27 34.58 -6.79 -16.31
CA VAL A 27 34.72 -5.92 -15.14
C VAL A 27 33.40 -6.01 -14.41
N LEU A 28 33.37 -6.78 -13.32
CA LEU A 28 32.34 -6.62 -12.30
C LEU A 28 32.55 -5.21 -11.74
N ALA A 29 31.59 -4.32 -12.00
CA ALA A 29 31.56 -3.03 -11.32
C ALA A 29 31.39 -3.33 -9.82
N GLU A 30 32.44 -3.07 -9.05
CA GLU A 30 32.32 -2.94 -7.61
C GLU A 30 31.36 -1.79 -7.32
N THR A 31 30.29 -2.08 -6.58
CA THR A 31 29.37 -1.07 -6.07
C THR A 31 30.12 -0.22 -5.04
N SER A 32 30.70 0.88 -5.49
CA SER A 32 31.21 1.92 -4.59
C SER A 32 30.02 2.56 -3.87
N SER A 33 30.02 2.54 -2.54
CA SER A 33 29.12 3.34 -1.71
C SER A 33 29.22 4.82 -2.12
N PRO A 34 28.10 5.56 -2.18
CA PRO A 34 28.12 6.93 -2.67
C PRO A 34 28.98 7.83 -1.77
N THR A 35 29.90 8.57 -2.38
CA THR A 35 30.69 9.62 -1.73
C THR A 35 29.87 10.91 -1.63
N GLU A 36 29.46 11.29 -0.42
CA GLU A 36 29.18 12.62 0.19
C GLU A 36 28.58 13.82 -0.62
N ASN A 37 28.43 13.80 -1.95
CA ASN A 37 28.09 14.98 -2.77
C ASN A 37 26.81 14.88 -3.63
N GLU A 38 25.99 13.83 -3.53
CA GLU A 38 24.84 13.61 -4.45
C GLU A 38 23.53 13.15 -3.77
N LEU A 39 23.31 13.47 -2.49
CA LEU A 39 21.97 13.24 -1.90
C LEU A 39 20.95 14.20 -2.52
N VAL A 40 19.79 13.66 -2.90
CA VAL A 40 18.68 14.38 -3.51
C VAL A 40 17.55 14.50 -2.49
N GLU A 41 17.18 15.73 -2.16
CA GLU A 41 16.01 16.03 -1.33
C GLU A 41 14.73 15.82 -2.13
N VAL A 42 13.78 15.08 -1.56
CA VAL A 42 12.42 14.97 -2.08
C VAL A 42 11.61 16.13 -1.54
N ASN A 43 11.20 17.03 -2.42
CA ASN A 43 10.37 18.18 -2.10
C ASN A 43 8.92 18.03 -2.61
N GLU A 44 8.07 19.00 -2.28
CA GLU A 44 6.66 19.03 -2.69
C GLU A 44 6.46 18.98 -4.22
N GLU A 45 7.35 19.60 -5.02
CA GLU A 45 7.27 19.53 -6.47
C GLU A 45 7.51 18.10 -6.98
N THR A 46 8.49 17.42 -6.41
CA THR A 46 8.81 16.02 -6.76
C THR A 46 7.62 15.12 -6.44
N VAL A 47 7.08 15.20 -5.23
CA VAL A 47 5.95 14.34 -4.84
C VAL A 47 4.65 14.71 -5.56
N SER A 48 4.41 16.00 -5.86
CA SER A 48 3.29 16.44 -6.69
C SER A 48 3.31 15.77 -8.07
N ASN A 49 4.48 15.72 -8.70
CA ASN A 49 4.65 15.09 -10.01
C ASN A 49 4.36 13.58 -9.94
N LEU A 50 4.90 12.88 -8.93
CA LEU A 50 4.62 11.46 -8.70
C LEU A 50 3.12 11.21 -8.48
N ALA A 51 2.48 12.04 -7.67
CA ALA A 51 1.07 11.95 -7.31
C ALA A 51 0.14 12.17 -8.50
N LEU A 52 0.42 13.17 -9.33
CA LEU A 52 -0.36 13.45 -10.54
C LEU A 52 -0.15 12.39 -11.63
N GLU A 53 1.04 11.80 -11.73
CA GLU A 53 1.29 10.65 -12.59
C GLU A 53 0.47 9.43 -12.14
N LEU A 54 0.48 9.12 -10.83
CA LEU A 54 -0.31 8.04 -10.24
C LEU A 54 -1.82 8.23 -10.49
N ALA A 55 -2.34 9.44 -10.26
CA ALA A 55 -3.74 9.75 -10.50
C ALA A 55 -4.14 9.51 -11.96
N LYS A 56 -3.30 9.89 -12.93
CA LYS A 56 -3.53 9.62 -14.36
C LYS A 56 -3.51 8.13 -14.70
N ILE A 57 -2.75 7.31 -13.96
CA ILE A 57 -2.73 5.86 -14.14
C ILE A 57 -4.04 5.23 -13.66
N ILE A 58 -4.55 5.68 -12.50
CA ILE A 58 -5.69 5.06 -11.83
C ILE A 58 -7.03 5.61 -12.35
N LYS A 59 -7.12 6.91 -12.64
CA LYS A 59 -8.33 7.61 -13.13
C LYS A 59 -7.98 8.51 -14.34
N PRO A 60 -7.59 7.95 -15.50
CA PRO A 60 -7.16 8.73 -16.66
C PRO A 60 -8.26 9.66 -17.22
N GLU A 61 -9.52 9.33 -16.97
CA GLU A 61 -10.69 10.10 -17.41
C GLU A 61 -11.04 11.30 -16.51
N VAL A 62 -10.47 11.40 -15.31
CA VAL A 62 -10.78 12.47 -14.35
C VAL A 62 -9.64 13.45 -14.24
N LYS A 63 -9.96 14.74 -14.32
CA LYS A 63 -8.98 15.79 -14.05
C LYS A 63 -8.84 15.95 -12.54
N VAL A 64 -7.79 15.35 -12.00
CA VAL A 64 -7.41 15.44 -10.60
C VAL A 64 -6.30 16.48 -10.42
N THR A 65 -6.37 17.25 -9.34
CA THR A 65 -5.33 18.17 -8.88
C THR A 65 -4.94 17.84 -7.45
N ILE A 66 -3.75 18.30 -7.03
CA ILE A 66 -3.33 18.19 -5.63
C ILE A 66 -4.14 19.20 -4.81
N ALA A 67 -4.71 18.74 -3.70
CA ALA A 67 -5.39 19.58 -2.74
C ALA A 67 -4.40 20.03 -1.64
N ASP A 68 -3.68 19.08 -1.05
CA ASP A 68 -2.70 19.31 0.01
C ASP A 68 -1.56 18.28 -0.02
N ILE A 69 -0.43 18.63 0.60
CA ILE A 69 0.72 17.75 0.83
C ILE A 69 1.15 17.88 2.29
N THR A 70 1.02 16.79 3.03
CA THR A 70 1.41 16.72 4.45
C THR A 70 2.61 15.80 4.60
N LYS A 71 3.60 16.13 5.44
CA LYS A 71 4.76 15.26 5.68
C LYS A 71 4.38 14.01 6.46
N LEU A 72 5.03 12.89 6.13
CA LEU A 72 4.93 11.61 6.80
C LEU A 72 6.20 11.32 7.58
N TYR A 73 6.05 10.93 8.84
CA TYR A 73 7.12 10.62 9.77
C TYR A 73 7.01 9.17 10.27
N ASP A 74 8.14 8.60 10.67
CA ASP A 74 8.14 7.38 11.48
C ASP A 74 7.98 7.69 12.97
N LYS A 75 7.98 6.66 13.81
CA LYS A 75 7.84 6.78 15.27
C LYS A 75 8.97 7.53 15.97
N ASN A 76 10.12 7.71 15.30
CA ASN A 76 11.25 8.47 15.84
C ASN A 76 11.19 9.93 15.40
N GLU A 77 10.07 10.33 14.79
CA GLU A 77 9.85 11.65 14.18
C GLU A 77 10.80 11.96 13.03
N SER A 78 11.33 10.94 12.36
CA SER A 78 12.14 11.12 11.16
C SER A 78 11.26 11.19 9.92
N ALA A 79 11.48 12.17 9.06
CA ALA A 79 10.74 12.34 7.82
C ALA A 79 11.02 11.17 6.85
N ILE A 80 9.97 10.43 6.50
CA ILE A 80 10.05 9.24 5.63
C ILE A 80 9.28 9.42 4.32
N GLY A 81 8.44 10.44 4.22
CA GLY A 81 7.71 10.73 2.98
C GLY A 81 6.60 11.75 3.13
N PHE A 82 5.50 11.56 2.41
CA PHE A 82 4.39 12.51 2.32
C PHE A 82 3.05 11.81 2.13
N VAL A 83 1.99 12.40 2.69
CA VAL A 83 0.60 12.13 2.33
C VAL A 83 0.16 13.22 1.37
N VAL A 84 -0.35 12.83 0.20
CA VAL A 84 -0.86 13.75 -0.81
C VAL A 84 -2.35 13.57 -0.95
N SER A 85 -3.12 14.63 -0.79
CA SER A 85 -4.57 14.62 -1.01
C SER A 85 -4.92 15.13 -2.40
N TYR A 86 -5.99 14.58 -2.95
CA TYR A 86 -6.47 14.87 -4.28
C TYR A 86 -7.83 15.55 -4.23
N LYS A 87 -8.07 16.44 -5.19
CA LYS A 87 -9.42 16.95 -5.48
C LYS A 87 -9.69 16.93 -6.98
N SER A 88 -10.95 16.83 -7.33
CA SER A 88 -11.43 17.11 -8.68
C SER A 88 -12.44 18.25 -8.58
N GLU A 89 -12.12 19.37 -9.21
CA GLU A 89 -12.81 20.64 -8.98
C GLU A 89 -12.74 21.01 -7.49
N GLU A 90 -13.86 20.97 -6.76
CA GLU A 90 -13.93 21.22 -5.32
C GLU A 90 -14.32 19.98 -4.50
N THR A 91 -14.43 18.81 -5.15
CA THR A 91 -14.80 17.55 -4.49
C THR A 91 -13.54 16.78 -4.07
N PRO A 92 -13.44 16.31 -2.81
CA PRO A 92 -12.37 15.40 -2.39
C PRO A 92 -12.31 14.17 -3.30
N TYR A 93 -11.09 13.79 -3.70
CA TYR A 93 -10.86 12.75 -4.70
C TYR A 93 -9.79 11.74 -4.29
N GLY A 94 -9.60 11.60 -2.98
CA GLY A 94 -8.75 10.58 -2.39
C GLY A 94 -7.39 11.06 -1.93
N TYR A 95 -6.50 10.10 -1.71
CA TYR A 95 -5.17 10.34 -1.17
C TYR A 95 -4.17 9.30 -1.69
N ALA A 96 -2.88 9.63 -1.59
CA ALA A 96 -1.75 8.72 -1.77
C ALA A 96 -0.73 8.92 -0.65
N VAL A 97 -0.28 7.83 -0.04
CA VAL A 97 0.79 7.83 0.96
C VAL A 97 2.08 7.39 0.29
N TYR A 98 3.00 8.34 0.17
CA TYR A 98 4.36 8.10 -0.28
C TYR A 98 5.26 7.84 0.93
N ASP A 99 5.82 6.64 1.00
CA ASP A 99 6.86 6.25 1.94
C ASP A 99 8.10 5.87 1.11
N PHE A 100 9.15 6.67 1.22
CA PHE A 100 10.32 6.49 0.34
C PHE A 100 11.18 5.29 0.73
N ARG A 101 10.91 4.68 1.88
CA ARG A 101 11.53 3.42 2.30
C ARG A 101 11.00 2.26 1.48
N VAL A 102 9.80 2.32 0.90
CA VAL A 102 9.22 1.17 0.19
C VAL A 102 9.52 1.13 -1.32
N PRO A 103 9.53 -0.07 -1.94
CA PRO A 103 9.64 -0.20 -3.38
C PRO A 103 8.53 0.58 -4.10
N GLY A 104 8.93 1.37 -5.11
CA GLY A 104 8.02 2.22 -5.87
C GLY A 104 7.49 3.43 -5.10
N TYR A 105 7.97 3.68 -3.87
CA TYR A 105 7.68 4.81 -2.99
C TYR A 105 6.22 5.01 -2.57
N LEU A 106 5.26 4.33 -3.19
CA LEU A 106 3.86 4.39 -2.82
C LEU A 106 3.55 3.25 -1.84
N MET A 107 3.09 3.58 -0.64
CA MET A 107 2.65 2.59 0.37
C MET A 107 1.19 2.19 0.10
N GLU A 108 0.32 3.19 0.01
CA GLU A 108 -1.09 2.98 -0.31
C GLU A 108 -1.71 4.19 -0.99
N CYS A 109 -2.80 3.96 -1.71
CA CYS A 109 -3.68 5.05 -2.14
C CYS A 109 -5.13 4.58 -2.24
N SER A 110 -6.03 5.55 -2.23
CA SER A 110 -7.41 5.38 -2.67
C SER A 110 -7.77 6.65 -3.42
N ILE A 111 -8.08 6.52 -4.71
CA ILE A 111 -8.36 7.65 -5.60
C ILE A 111 -9.76 7.42 -6.18
N ASP A 112 -10.76 8.03 -5.56
CA ASP A 112 -12.13 8.01 -6.02
C ASP A 112 -12.90 9.22 -5.49
N GLU A 113 -14.05 9.50 -6.10
CA GLU A 113 -14.90 10.62 -5.70
C GLU A 113 -15.37 10.47 -4.23
N ASN A 114 -15.35 11.57 -3.47
CA ASN A 114 -15.74 11.64 -2.07
C ASN A 114 -14.86 10.80 -1.12
N VAL A 115 -13.68 10.38 -1.56
CA VAL A 115 -12.68 9.81 -0.65
C VAL A 115 -11.92 10.98 -0.02
N GLY A 116 -12.12 11.18 1.29
CA GLY A 116 -11.34 12.14 2.08
C GLY A 116 -9.90 11.68 2.32
N ASP A 117 -9.01 12.63 2.61
CA ASP A 117 -7.64 12.33 3.01
C ASP A 117 -7.54 11.84 4.47
N ILE A 118 -6.34 11.42 4.88
CA ILE A 118 -6.10 10.86 6.21
C ILE A 118 -6.37 11.91 7.30
N VAL A 119 -5.91 13.14 7.10
CA VAL A 119 -6.04 14.24 8.06
C VAL A 119 -7.49 14.69 8.17
N ASP A 120 -8.19 14.90 7.05
CA ASP A 120 -9.62 15.26 7.04
C ASP A 120 -10.45 14.25 7.82
N LYS A 121 -10.24 12.96 7.55
CA LYS A 121 -10.90 11.89 8.28
C LYS A 121 -10.65 12.04 9.78
N THR A 122 -9.39 12.15 10.19
CA THR A 122 -9.05 12.28 11.62
C THR A 122 -9.72 13.48 12.29
N VAL A 123 -9.83 14.63 11.60
CA VAL A 123 -10.54 15.83 12.06
C VAL A 123 -12.04 15.54 12.21
N GLU A 124 -12.69 15.00 11.18
CA GLU A 124 -14.11 14.65 11.22
C GLU A 124 -14.44 13.72 12.41
N MET A 125 -13.56 12.76 12.72
CA MET A 125 -13.73 11.87 13.86
C MET A 125 -13.52 12.54 15.21
N ALA A 126 -12.55 13.47 15.32
CA ALA A 126 -12.32 14.25 16.53
C ALA A 126 -13.54 15.13 16.84
N GLU A 127 -14.00 15.88 15.83
CA GLU A 127 -15.16 16.77 15.93
C GLU A 127 -16.45 16.00 16.27
N ALA A 128 -16.68 14.84 15.63
CA ALA A 128 -17.84 14.00 15.91
C ALA A 128 -17.91 13.51 17.37
N LYS A 129 -16.79 13.55 18.09
CA LYS A 129 -16.69 13.21 19.52
C LYS A 129 -16.56 14.44 20.43
N GLY A 130 -16.69 15.65 19.88
CA GLY A 130 -16.64 16.90 20.62
C GLY A 130 -15.24 17.28 21.10
N VAL A 131 -14.19 16.84 20.37
CA VAL A 131 -12.81 17.28 20.59
C VAL A 131 -12.60 18.57 19.81
N ASP A 132 -12.06 19.60 20.47
CA ASP A 132 -11.62 20.83 19.80
C ASP A 132 -10.34 20.54 19.00
N VAL A 133 -10.31 20.95 17.74
CA VAL A 133 -9.18 20.73 16.83
C VAL A 133 -8.35 22.01 16.73
N ASP A 134 -7.03 21.88 16.81
CA ASP A 134 -6.13 23.03 16.74
C ASP A 134 -5.98 23.57 15.30
N SER A 135 -5.76 24.87 15.19
CA SER A 135 -5.66 25.56 13.90
C SER A 135 -4.52 25.07 12.99
N THR A 136 -3.48 24.43 13.53
CA THR A 136 -2.41 23.79 12.73
C THR A 136 -2.96 22.65 11.89
N VAL A 137 -3.86 21.87 12.47
CA VAL A 137 -4.50 20.72 11.83
C VAL A 137 -5.53 21.18 10.81
N GLU A 138 -6.31 22.20 11.14
CA GLU A 138 -7.23 22.85 10.20
C GLU A 138 -6.50 23.40 8.96
N ASN A 139 -5.30 23.95 9.15
CA ASN A 139 -4.46 24.47 8.07
C ASN A 139 -3.54 23.43 7.42
N LYS A 140 -3.67 22.14 7.79
CA LYS A 140 -2.86 21.02 7.28
C LYS A 140 -1.35 21.12 7.56
N ASP A 141 -0.94 21.99 8.48
CA ASP A 141 0.43 22.09 8.98
C ASP A 141 0.63 21.11 10.15
N VAL A 142 0.46 19.82 9.86
CA VAL A 142 0.37 18.71 10.83
C VAL A 142 1.41 17.65 10.52
N LYS A 143 1.90 16.95 11.55
CA LYS A 143 2.70 15.74 11.36
C LYS A 143 1.78 14.52 11.24
N VAL A 144 1.92 13.76 10.16
CA VAL A 144 1.33 12.42 10.06
C VAL A 144 2.40 11.41 10.46
N ILE A 145 2.14 10.58 11.46
CA ILE A 145 3.09 9.58 11.94
C ILE A 145 2.59 8.18 11.58
N GLU A 146 3.42 7.40 10.89
CA GLU A 146 3.17 5.97 10.72
C GLU A 146 3.41 5.23 12.05
N VAL A 147 2.38 4.53 12.52
CA VAL A 147 2.42 3.83 13.82
C VAL A 147 2.37 2.31 13.67
N GLU A 148 1.77 1.82 12.59
CA GLU A 148 1.69 0.40 12.23
C GLU A 148 1.59 0.31 10.69
N PRO A 149 1.87 -0.85 10.06
CA PRO A 149 1.71 -0.99 8.63
C PRO A 149 0.31 -0.59 8.14
N LEU A 150 0.26 0.38 7.22
CA LEU A 150 -0.97 0.98 6.65
C LEU A 150 -1.83 1.79 7.64
N LYS A 151 -1.23 2.21 8.76
CA LYS A 151 -1.93 3.00 9.78
C LYS A 151 -1.12 4.19 10.24
N TYR A 152 -1.86 5.28 10.37
CA TYR A 152 -1.29 6.59 10.58
C TYR A 152 -1.98 7.24 11.76
N SER A 153 -1.24 8.06 12.47
CA SER A 153 -1.75 8.89 13.55
C SER A 153 -1.57 10.36 13.21
N VAL A 154 -2.51 11.17 13.68
CA VAL A 154 -2.55 12.62 13.54
C VAL A 154 -2.84 13.19 14.91
N GLU A 155 -1.94 14.05 15.39
CA GLU A 155 -2.18 14.87 16.57
C GLU A 155 -3.18 15.96 16.19
N VAL A 156 -4.36 15.96 16.81
CA VAL A 156 -5.44 16.92 16.51
C VAL A 156 -5.42 18.13 17.45
N ASN A 157 -4.78 17.99 18.61
CA ASN A 157 -4.40 19.04 19.55
C ASN A 157 -3.35 18.52 20.54
N ASP A 158 -2.85 19.39 21.42
CA ASP A 158 -1.84 19.10 22.48
C ASP A 158 -2.11 17.83 23.33
N THR A 159 -3.34 17.32 23.35
CA THR A 159 -3.77 16.20 24.23
C THR A 159 -4.39 15.02 23.50
N VAL A 160 -4.68 15.13 22.20
CA VAL A 160 -5.44 14.13 21.46
C VAL A 160 -4.74 13.73 20.17
N THR A 161 -4.55 12.42 20.03
CA THR A 161 -4.09 11.78 18.80
C THR A 161 -5.19 10.87 18.28
N VAL A 162 -5.45 10.95 16.97
CA VAL A 162 -6.43 10.11 16.29
C VAL A 162 -5.71 9.22 15.27
N THR A 163 -6.05 7.94 15.25
CA THR A 163 -5.52 7.01 14.24
C THR A 163 -6.47 6.87 13.06
N SER A 164 -5.92 6.44 11.91
CA SER A 164 -6.67 6.13 10.69
C SER A 164 -7.69 4.99 10.84
N ASP A 165 -7.66 4.26 11.96
CA ASP A 165 -8.60 3.20 12.35
C ASP A 165 -9.71 3.70 13.30
N ASN A 166 -9.84 5.02 13.45
CA ASN A 166 -10.80 5.70 14.33
C ASN A 166 -10.56 5.47 15.83
N GLU A 167 -9.34 5.08 16.22
CA GLU A 167 -8.92 4.99 17.62
C GLU A 167 -8.50 6.39 18.10
N ILE A 168 -9.05 6.83 19.23
CA ILE A 168 -8.68 8.10 19.86
C ILE A 168 -7.87 7.80 21.09
N LEU A 169 -6.71 8.44 21.17
CA LEU A 169 -5.79 8.43 22.30
C LEU A 169 -5.86 9.82 22.93
N THR A 170 -6.19 9.89 24.22
CA THR A 170 -6.48 11.15 24.92
C THR A 170 -5.50 11.47 26.04
N THR A 171 -4.46 10.64 26.20
CA THR A 171 -3.43 10.86 27.20
C THR A 171 -2.06 10.77 26.55
N GLU A 172 -1.17 11.67 26.97
CA GLU A 172 0.24 11.70 26.56
C GLU A 172 0.93 10.34 26.80
N GLN A 173 0.54 9.61 27.84
CA GLN A 173 1.06 8.27 28.13
C GLN A 173 0.65 7.24 27.07
N GLU A 174 -0.59 7.26 26.59
CA GLU A 174 -1.04 6.37 25.52
C GLU A 174 -0.30 6.64 24.21
N VAL A 175 -0.01 7.91 23.93
CA VAL A 175 0.77 8.33 22.74
C VAL A 175 2.21 7.85 22.85
N ILE A 176 2.89 8.14 23.96
CA ILE A 176 4.28 7.69 24.21
C ILE A 176 4.40 6.16 24.15
N GLU A 177 3.44 5.44 24.73
CA GLU A 177 3.44 3.98 24.67
C GLU A 177 3.23 3.48 23.24
N MET A 178 2.32 4.08 22.48
CA MET A 178 2.11 3.76 21.07
C MET A 178 3.39 3.99 20.26
N GLU A 179 4.01 5.17 20.36
CA GLU A 179 5.23 5.52 19.63
C GLU A 179 6.39 4.56 19.95
N LYS A 180 6.65 4.33 21.24
CA LYS A 180 7.69 3.39 21.67
C LYS A 180 7.46 1.98 21.13
N ASN A 181 6.20 1.61 20.97
CA ASN A 181 5.79 0.29 20.59
C ASN A 181 5.57 0.11 19.08
N ALA A 182 5.52 1.18 18.30
CA ALA A 182 5.41 1.12 16.86
C ALA A 182 6.60 0.34 16.29
N GLU A 183 6.32 -0.56 15.36
CA GLU A 183 7.36 -1.23 14.58
C GLU A 183 7.57 -0.44 13.31
N ASP A 184 8.83 -0.08 13.03
CA ASP A 184 9.16 0.58 11.78
C ASP A 184 8.90 -0.39 10.64
N VAL A 185 8.30 0.11 9.56
CA VAL A 185 8.28 -0.62 8.30
C VAL A 185 9.73 -0.83 7.87
N THR A 186 10.22 -2.05 8.11
CA THR A 186 11.59 -2.46 7.79
C THR A 186 11.63 -2.98 6.37
N VAL A 187 11.42 -2.03 5.46
CA VAL A 187 11.60 -2.22 4.04
C VAL A 187 12.48 -1.07 3.62
N THR A 188 13.75 -1.31 3.33
CA THR A 188 14.68 -0.27 2.91
C THR A 188 14.88 -0.39 1.40
N ASN A 189 14.17 0.43 0.65
CA ASN A 189 14.52 0.72 -0.73
C ASN A 189 15.96 1.23 -0.72
N SER A 190 16.83 0.61 -1.51
CA SER A 190 18.26 0.96 -1.57
C SER A 190 18.50 2.43 -1.94
N GLU A 191 17.51 3.08 -2.53
CA GLU A 191 17.55 4.49 -2.88
C GLU A 191 17.38 5.41 -1.65
N PHE A 192 16.70 4.97 -0.59
CA PHE A 192 16.41 5.78 0.61
C PHE A 192 17.57 5.81 1.60
N VAL A 193 17.96 6.99 2.09
CA VAL A 193 19.04 7.17 3.08
C VAL A 193 18.44 7.13 4.47
N THR A 194 18.93 6.24 5.34
CA THR A 194 18.48 6.21 6.74
C THR A 194 19.24 7.22 7.60
N ASP A 195 18.64 7.66 8.70
CA ASP A 195 19.34 8.57 9.65
C ASP A 195 20.64 7.96 10.18
N SER A 196 20.64 6.67 10.47
CA SER A 196 21.86 5.98 10.93
C SER A 196 22.99 5.94 9.89
N GLU A 197 22.66 5.97 8.60
CA GLU A 197 23.65 6.11 7.52
C GLU A 197 24.09 7.56 7.39
N LEU A 198 23.16 8.50 7.55
CA LEU A 198 23.46 9.91 7.48
C LEU A 198 24.37 10.33 8.64
N ASP A 199 24.08 9.90 9.88
CA ASP A 199 24.90 10.09 11.10
C ASP A 199 26.35 9.64 10.91
N GLN A 200 26.57 8.54 10.17
CA GLN A 200 27.91 8.06 9.82
C GLN A 200 28.64 8.97 8.82
N LEU A 201 27.90 9.73 8.02
CA LEU A 201 28.40 10.70 7.03
C LEU A 201 28.57 12.12 7.63
N VAL A 202 28.11 12.39 8.86
CA VAL A 202 28.07 13.75 9.48
C VAL A 202 29.43 14.20 10.04
N SER A 203 30.46 14.23 9.21
CA SER A 203 31.55 15.19 9.43
C SER A 203 31.47 16.40 8.51
N THR A 204 30.61 16.39 7.48
CA THR A 204 30.48 17.52 6.53
C THR A 204 29.05 17.89 6.06
N SER A 205 28.00 17.18 6.49
CA SER A 205 26.61 17.47 6.06
C SER A 205 26.09 18.82 6.59
N LYS A 206 25.37 19.57 5.73
CA LYS A 206 24.71 20.85 6.05
C LYS A 206 23.22 20.70 6.41
N TYR A 207 22.70 19.48 6.44
CA TYR A 207 21.25 19.23 6.54
C TYR A 207 20.82 18.94 7.97
N ASP A 208 19.69 19.50 8.37
CA ASP A 208 18.89 18.97 9.48
C ASP A 208 18.12 17.76 8.94
N SER A 209 18.57 16.57 9.33
CA SER A 209 18.18 15.32 8.68
C SER A 209 16.79 14.83 9.06
N GLN A 210 16.37 15.15 10.28
CA GLN A 210 15.14 14.61 10.85
C GLN A 210 13.90 15.12 10.11
N ASP A 211 13.99 16.28 9.46
CA ASP A 211 12.86 16.89 8.73
C ASP A 211 12.97 16.78 7.19
N LYS A 212 13.96 16.05 6.67
CA LYS A 212 14.20 15.91 5.23
C LYS A 212 14.13 14.48 4.74
N VAL A 213 13.39 14.27 3.67
CA VAL A 213 13.40 13.00 2.92
C VAL A 213 14.53 13.03 1.91
N LEU A 214 15.55 12.19 2.09
CA LEU A 214 16.75 12.15 1.25
C LEU A 214 16.89 10.82 0.51
N LEU A 215 17.21 10.92 -0.78
CA LEU A 215 17.45 9.78 -1.66
C LEU A 215 18.86 9.82 -2.26
N ARG A 216 19.37 8.66 -2.65
CA ARG A 216 20.61 8.51 -3.44
C ARG A 216 20.40 8.83 -4.91
N GLU A 217 19.16 8.83 -5.38
CA GLU A 217 18.79 9.11 -6.76
C GLU A 217 17.49 9.93 -6.81
N THR A 218 17.26 10.61 -7.93
CA THR A 218 15.98 11.31 -8.16
C THR A 218 14.81 10.33 -8.19
N ALA A 219 13.79 10.56 -7.37
CA ALA A 219 12.57 9.77 -7.36
C ALA A 219 11.89 9.77 -8.74
N ARG A 220 11.37 8.61 -9.16
CA ARG A 220 10.66 8.45 -10.44
C ARG A 220 9.36 7.69 -10.24
N GLY A 221 8.36 8.03 -11.05
CA GLY A 221 7.06 7.37 -11.05
C GLY A 221 7.11 5.90 -11.46
N LEU A 222 5.98 5.22 -11.29
CA LEU A 222 5.83 3.82 -11.66
C LEU A 222 5.91 3.64 -13.19
N THR A 223 6.64 2.62 -13.64
CA THR A 223 6.84 2.34 -15.08
C THR A 223 6.48 0.89 -15.43
N ASN A 224 6.20 0.62 -16.71
CA ASN A 224 5.82 -0.70 -17.21
C ASN A 224 4.58 -1.27 -16.48
N ILE A 225 3.57 -0.43 -16.34
CA ILE A 225 2.41 -0.72 -15.51
C ILE A 225 1.52 -1.77 -16.20
N GLN A 226 1.23 -2.83 -15.47
CA GLN A 226 0.16 -3.77 -15.75
C GLN A 226 -0.93 -3.57 -14.72
N PHE A 227 -2.12 -3.24 -15.19
CA PHE A 227 -3.29 -3.04 -14.34
C PHE A 227 -4.40 -4.00 -14.77
N ARG A 228 -4.97 -4.72 -13.82
CA ARG A 228 -6.17 -5.54 -14.04
C ARG A 228 -7.01 -5.56 -12.77
N SER A 229 -8.29 -5.32 -12.93
CA SER A 229 -9.30 -5.46 -11.88
C SER A 229 -10.50 -6.25 -12.41
N TRP A 230 -11.44 -6.58 -11.52
CA TRP A 230 -12.78 -6.99 -11.90
C TRP A 230 -13.44 -5.91 -12.76
N ARG A 231 -14.45 -6.32 -13.55
CA ARG A 231 -15.13 -5.39 -14.45
C ARG A 231 -15.78 -4.20 -13.71
N GLN A 232 -16.22 -4.43 -12.49
CA GLN A 232 -16.81 -3.45 -11.60
C GLN A 232 -16.25 -3.70 -10.21
N PHE A 233 -15.85 -2.63 -9.53
CA PHE A 233 -15.44 -2.69 -8.13
C PHE A 233 -16.67 -2.93 -7.22
N ILE A 234 -16.56 -3.86 -6.28
CA ILE A 234 -17.67 -4.22 -5.38
C ILE A 234 -17.27 -3.93 -3.93
N PRO A 235 -17.79 -2.84 -3.33
CA PRO A 235 -17.53 -2.56 -1.94
C PRO A 235 -18.42 -3.38 -0.98
N SER A 236 -18.01 -3.39 0.27
CA SER A 236 -18.86 -3.74 1.41
C SER A 236 -18.63 -2.70 2.50
N ILE A 237 -19.54 -1.72 2.60
CA ILE A 237 -19.42 -0.60 3.53
C ILE A 237 -19.86 -1.08 4.92
N GLU A 238 -19.05 -0.85 5.95
CA GLU A 238 -19.31 -1.36 7.32
C GLU A 238 -20.67 -0.89 7.84
N SER A 239 -20.94 0.42 7.81
CA SER A 239 -22.19 1.01 8.29
C SER A 239 -23.44 0.42 7.61
N GLU A 240 -23.35 0.12 6.32
CA GLU A 240 -24.43 -0.52 5.58
C GLU A 240 -24.62 -1.98 6.03
N VAL A 241 -23.54 -2.74 6.17
CA VAL A 241 -23.60 -4.13 6.66
C VAL A 241 -24.19 -4.20 8.07
N GLU A 242 -23.73 -3.32 8.97
CA GLU A 242 -24.21 -3.22 10.34
C GLU A 242 -25.71 -2.94 10.39
N SER A 243 -26.16 -1.91 9.66
CA SER A 243 -27.57 -1.55 9.58
C SER A 243 -28.46 -2.65 9.00
N GLN A 244 -27.91 -3.45 8.09
CA GLN A 244 -28.66 -4.49 7.39
C GLN A 244 -28.73 -5.81 8.17
N THR A 245 -27.69 -6.15 8.94
CA THR A 245 -27.50 -7.50 9.47
C THR A 245 -27.34 -7.57 11.00
N GLY A 246 -26.98 -6.45 11.64
CA GLY A 246 -26.67 -6.39 13.07
C GLY A 246 -25.38 -7.10 13.48
N ILE A 247 -24.56 -7.55 12.51
CA ILE A 247 -23.29 -8.24 12.74
C ILE A 247 -22.21 -7.72 11.77
N TRP A 248 -20.95 -7.67 12.20
CA TRP A 248 -19.84 -7.26 11.32
C TRP A 248 -18.54 -8.01 11.62
N GLY A 249 -17.80 -8.36 10.57
CA GLY A 249 -16.44 -8.91 10.66
C GLY A 249 -15.74 -8.89 9.30
N CYS A 250 -14.49 -8.41 9.26
CA CYS A 250 -13.72 -8.19 8.03
C CYS A 250 -13.69 -9.39 7.07
N ALA A 251 -13.38 -10.60 7.57
CA ALA A 251 -13.36 -11.81 6.75
C ALA A 251 -14.74 -12.19 6.18
N VAL A 252 -15.83 -11.86 6.89
CA VAL A 252 -17.20 -12.11 6.43
C VAL A 252 -17.59 -11.08 5.36
N SER A 253 -17.21 -9.81 5.54
CA SER A 253 -17.35 -8.76 4.52
C SER A 253 -16.60 -9.11 3.23
N ALA A 254 -15.36 -9.57 3.34
CA ALA A 254 -14.59 -10.03 2.19
C ALA A 254 -15.27 -11.21 1.47
N MET A 255 -15.84 -12.18 2.18
CA MET A 255 -16.62 -13.25 1.56
C MET A 255 -17.96 -12.77 0.95
N ASP A 256 -18.62 -11.76 1.53
CA ASP A 256 -19.84 -11.16 0.99
C ASP A 256 -19.56 -10.45 -0.35
N ILE A 257 -18.45 -9.73 -0.42
CA ILE A 257 -17.92 -9.15 -1.66
C ILE A 257 -17.69 -10.25 -2.70
N LEU A 258 -17.03 -11.35 -2.33
CA LEU A 258 -16.87 -12.49 -3.24
C LEU A 258 -18.21 -13.12 -3.65
N ALA A 259 -19.21 -13.18 -2.76
CA ALA A 259 -20.53 -13.72 -3.08
C ALA A 259 -21.23 -12.89 -4.16
N LYS A 260 -21.14 -11.56 -4.06
CA LYS A 260 -21.61 -10.60 -5.07
C LYS A 260 -20.81 -10.73 -6.37
N GLY A 261 -19.48 -10.69 -6.27
CA GLY A 261 -18.55 -10.73 -7.40
C GLY A 261 -18.54 -12.06 -8.17
N THR A 262 -19.00 -13.15 -7.55
CA THR A 262 -19.18 -14.45 -8.20
C THR A 262 -20.65 -14.76 -8.54
N ASN A 263 -21.55 -13.80 -8.33
CA ASN A 263 -22.99 -13.91 -8.60
C ASN A 263 -23.68 -15.07 -7.83
N LEU A 264 -23.17 -15.43 -6.65
CA LEU A 264 -23.79 -16.43 -5.78
C LEU A 264 -24.96 -15.86 -4.98
N GLU A 265 -24.82 -14.61 -4.52
CA GLU A 265 -25.83 -13.86 -3.78
C GLU A 265 -25.45 -12.38 -3.75
N HIS A 266 -26.39 -11.50 -4.07
CA HIS A 266 -26.18 -10.04 -4.01
C HIS A 266 -26.76 -9.42 -2.75
N ASN A 267 -27.71 -10.12 -2.10
CA ASN A 267 -28.35 -9.62 -0.90
C ASN A 267 -27.51 -9.93 0.34
N THR A 268 -26.83 -8.91 0.86
CA THR A 268 -26.02 -8.99 2.09
C THR A 268 -26.82 -9.53 3.28
N LYS A 269 -28.11 -9.16 3.44
CA LYS A 269 -28.96 -9.72 4.51
C LYS A 269 -29.12 -11.23 4.45
N VAL A 270 -28.96 -11.82 3.27
CA VAL A 270 -29.07 -13.27 3.04
C VAL A 270 -27.70 -13.95 3.14
N ALA A 271 -26.67 -13.39 2.49
CA ALA A 271 -25.34 -13.98 2.45
C ALA A 271 -24.61 -13.87 3.78
N TYR A 272 -24.58 -12.69 4.38
CA TYR A 272 -23.70 -12.36 5.49
C TYR A 272 -23.93 -13.24 6.73
N PRO A 273 -25.17 -13.47 7.23
CA PRO A 273 -25.37 -14.34 8.39
C PRO A 273 -25.01 -15.81 8.13
N LYS A 274 -25.12 -16.27 6.87
CA LYS A 274 -24.72 -17.63 6.48
C LYS A 274 -23.21 -17.75 6.41
N LEU A 275 -22.53 -16.77 5.81
CA LEU A 275 -21.08 -16.70 5.73
C LEU A 275 -20.46 -16.64 7.12
N TRP A 276 -20.99 -15.80 8.02
CA TRP A 276 -20.62 -15.76 9.43
C TRP A 276 -20.69 -17.15 10.09
N LYS A 277 -21.83 -17.83 9.93
CA LYS A 277 -22.04 -19.16 10.49
C LYS A 277 -21.09 -20.20 9.89
N TYR A 278 -20.93 -20.21 8.57
CA TYR A 278 -20.16 -21.23 7.85
C TYR A 278 -18.65 -21.07 8.03
N ALA A 279 -18.16 -19.84 8.16
CA ALA A 279 -16.76 -19.58 8.52
C ALA A 279 -16.51 -19.69 10.03
N LYS A 280 -17.52 -20.06 10.83
CA LYS A 280 -17.43 -20.22 12.29
C LYS A 280 -16.91 -18.95 12.97
N THR A 281 -17.37 -17.79 12.50
CA THR A 281 -17.02 -16.49 13.07
C THR A 281 -17.50 -16.41 14.52
N THR A 282 -16.58 -16.07 15.42
CA THR A 282 -16.89 -15.89 16.85
C THR A 282 -17.10 -14.42 17.15
N GLN A 283 -18.07 -14.12 18.01
CA GLN A 283 -18.30 -12.76 18.49
C GLN A 283 -17.25 -12.41 19.56
N TYR A 284 -16.59 -11.26 19.43
CA TYR A 284 -15.66 -10.75 20.45
C TYR A 284 -16.17 -9.47 21.14
N LYS A 285 -17.08 -8.72 20.51
CA LYS A 285 -17.64 -7.48 21.08
C LYS A 285 -19.11 -7.28 20.69
N VAL A 286 -19.86 -6.58 21.53
CA VAL A 286 -21.14 -5.95 21.16
C VAL A 286 -21.05 -4.46 21.46
N GLN A 287 -21.37 -3.61 20.48
CA GLN A 287 -21.39 -2.17 20.64
C GLN A 287 -22.58 -1.59 19.87
N ASN A 288 -23.37 -0.71 20.49
CA ASN A 288 -24.57 -0.12 19.90
C ASN A 288 -25.57 -1.13 19.30
N GLY A 289 -25.65 -2.33 19.88
CA GLY A 289 -26.52 -3.41 19.38
C GLY A 289 -25.93 -4.22 18.21
N ILE A 290 -24.77 -3.84 17.68
CA ILE A 290 -24.04 -4.55 16.64
C ILE A 290 -23.07 -5.56 17.26
N LYS A 291 -23.03 -6.78 16.72
CA LYS A 291 -22.08 -7.83 17.14
C LYS A 291 -20.86 -7.86 16.21
N TYR A 292 -19.69 -7.66 16.77
CA TYR A 292 -18.43 -7.71 16.04
C TYR A 292 -17.76 -9.07 16.21
N GLY A 293 -17.21 -9.60 15.13
CA GLY A 293 -16.68 -10.96 15.10
C GLY A 293 -15.33 -11.13 14.45
N SER A 294 -14.66 -12.21 14.86
CA SER A 294 -13.37 -12.63 14.37
C SER A 294 -13.48 -14.02 13.74
N THR A 295 -12.77 -14.22 12.65
CA THR A 295 -12.78 -15.47 11.88
C THR A 295 -11.36 -15.99 11.78
N ASN A 296 -11.15 -17.24 12.17
CA ASN A 296 -9.86 -17.88 11.93
C ASN A 296 -9.65 -18.04 10.42
N ASN A 297 -8.50 -17.58 9.92
CA ASN A 297 -8.14 -17.63 8.49
C ASN A 297 -8.36 -19.01 7.85
N GLY A 298 -8.09 -20.10 8.58
CA GLY A 298 -8.28 -21.46 8.09
C GLY A 298 -9.74 -21.84 7.82
N ASN A 299 -10.71 -21.14 8.41
CA ASN A 299 -12.14 -21.38 8.20
C ASN A 299 -12.74 -20.56 7.04
N ILE A 300 -12.06 -19.51 6.55
CA ILE A 300 -12.58 -18.63 5.49
C ILE A 300 -12.85 -19.43 4.22
N GLY A 301 -11.85 -20.20 3.76
CA GLY A 301 -11.94 -21.07 2.58
C GLY A 301 -13.13 -22.04 2.63
N ALA A 302 -13.24 -22.77 3.73
CA ALA A 302 -14.30 -23.73 3.97
C ALA A 302 -15.68 -23.07 4.07
N GLY A 303 -15.77 -21.91 4.73
CA GLY A 303 -17.02 -21.17 4.92
C GLY A 303 -17.62 -20.72 3.59
N PHE A 304 -16.82 -20.10 2.71
CA PHE A 304 -17.28 -19.69 1.39
C PHE A 304 -17.61 -20.89 0.49
N ALA A 305 -16.82 -21.98 0.56
CA ALA A 305 -17.12 -23.20 -0.19
C ALA A 305 -18.43 -23.86 0.25
N GLN A 306 -18.74 -23.85 1.55
CA GLN A 306 -20.02 -24.31 2.07
C GLN A 306 -21.18 -23.42 1.61
N PHE A 307 -21.00 -22.11 1.62
CA PHE A 307 -21.98 -21.16 1.09
C PHE A 307 -22.28 -21.42 -0.40
N ALA A 308 -21.23 -21.56 -1.22
CA ALA A 308 -21.37 -21.89 -2.63
C ALA A 308 -22.09 -23.23 -2.85
N LYS A 309 -21.79 -24.24 -2.01
CA LYS A 309 -22.46 -25.55 -2.08
C LYS A 309 -23.97 -25.44 -1.83
N GLU A 310 -24.40 -24.61 -0.88
CA GLU A 310 -25.83 -24.31 -0.67
C GLU A 310 -26.47 -23.68 -1.91
N LYS A 311 -25.71 -22.85 -2.62
CA LYS A 311 -26.07 -22.26 -3.92
C LYS A 311 -25.87 -23.21 -5.11
N LYS A 312 -25.73 -24.52 -4.85
CA LYS A 312 -25.55 -25.59 -5.85
C LYS A 312 -24.28 -25.43 -6.71
N LYS A 313 -23.25 -24.79 -6.17
CA LYS A 313 -21.93 -24.64 -6.80
C LYS A 313 -20.88 -25.36 -5.96
N ASN A 314 -20.25 -26.38 -6.54
CA ASN A 314 -19.15 -27.08 -5.91
C ASN A 314 -17.84 -26.41 -6.31
N ILE A 315 -17.16 -25.82 -5.33
CA ILE A 315 -15.89 -25.13 -5.52
C ILE A 315 -14.82 -25.76 -4.63
N SER A 316 -13.56 -25.63 -5.05
CA SER A 316 -12.39 -25.95 -4.22
C SER A 316 -11.70 -24.66 -3.78
N TYR A 317 -10.88 -24.75 -2.74
CA TYR A 317 -10.09 -23.63 -2.25
C TYR A 317 -8.69 -24.06 -1.86
N GLN A 318 -7.78 -23.10 -1.88
CA GLN A 318 -6.43 -23.23 -1.35
C GLN A 318 -6.23 -22.17 -0.29
N ASN A 319 -5.71 -22.62 0.84
CA ASN A 319 -5.26 -21.81 1.95
C ASN A 319 -3.73 -21.70 1.85
N ILE A 320 -3.21 -20.48 1.81
CA ILE A 320 -1.82 -20.19 1.50
C ILE A 320 -1.26 -19.32 2.61
N SER A 321 -0.37 -19.86 3.43
CA SER A 321 0.44 -19.04 4.33
C SER A 321 1.50 -18.29 3.53
N SER A 322 1.71 -17.01 3.83
CA SER A 322 2.67 -16.16 3.14
C SER A 322 2.53 -16.20 1.62
N PRO A 323 1.36 -15.83 1.08
CA PRO A 323 1.15 -15.84 -0.37
C PRO A 323 2.18 -14.95 -1.09
N SER A 324 2.44 -15.21 -2.36
CA SER A 324 3.18 -14.30 -3.22
C SER A 324 2.22 -13.40 -3.99
N PHE A 325 2.68 -12.21 -4.36
CA PHE A 325 1.94 -11.34 -5.28
C PHE A 325 1.52 -12.08 -6.56
N GLY A 326 2.41 -12.93 -7.09
CA GLY A 326 2.15 -13.72 -8.30
C GLY A 326 0.96 -14.67 -8.17
N GLN A 327 0.65 -15.16 -6.96
CA GLN A 327 -0.54 -15.99 -6.72
C GLN A 327 -1.83 -15.17 -6.85
N PHE A 328 -1.87 -13.97 -6.27
CA PHE A 328 -3.00 -13.05 -6.44
C PHE A 328 -3.13 -12.57 -7.88
N LYS A 329 -2.03 -12.18 -8.51
CA LYS A 329 -2.00 -11.80 -9.94
C LYS A 329 -2.60 -12.91 -10.81
N SER A 330 -2.14 -14.15 -10.62
CA SER A 330 -2.67 -15.31 -11.33
C SER A 330 -4.15 -15.56 -11.03
N ALA A 331 -4.60 -15.37 -9.79
CA ALA A 331 -6.02 -15.49 -9.45
C ALA A 331 -6.86 -14.48 -10.24
N ILE A 332 -6.48 -13.21 -10.25
CA ILE A 332 -7.20 -12.15 -10.99
C ILE A 332 -7.15 -12.40 -12.51
N ASP A 333 -5.99 -12.75 -13.07
CA ASP A 333 -5.85 -13.09 -14.50
C ASP A 333 -6.76 -14.26 -14.92
N ASN A 334 -7.01 -15.21 -14.01
CA ASN A 334 -7.87 -16.37 -14.23
C ASN A 334 -9.30 -16.19 -13.69
N LYS A 335 -9.69 -14.97 -13.30
CA LYS A 335 -11.00 -14.64 -12.72
C LYS A 335 -11.38 -15.51 -11.51
N LYS A 336 -10.39 -15.88 -10.69
CA LYS A 336 -10.62 -16.64 -9.46
C LYS A 336 -10.84 -15.66 -8.31
N PRO A 337 -11.86 -15.89 -7.46
CA PRO A 337 -12.04 -15.06 -6.27
C PRO A 337 -10.89 -15.31 -5.30
N ALA A 338 -10.44 -14.25 -4.64
CA ALA A 338 -9.32 -14.30 -3.71
C ALA A 338 -9.53 -13.35 -2.52
N ILE A 339 -9.05 -13.77 -1.36
CA ILE A 339 -8.97 -12.96 -0.14
C ILE A 339 -7.50 -12.89 0.27
N PHE A 340 -7.05 -11.69 0.61
CA PHE A 340 -5.79 -11.44 1.29
C PHE A 340 -6.09 -11.10 2.75
N ALA A 341 -5.38 -11.73 3.68
CA ALA A 341 -5.44 -11.39 5.08
C ALA A 341 -4.03 -11.15 5.61
N TYR A 342 -3.91 -10.24 6.56
CA TYR A 342 -2.65 -9.87 7.16
C TYR A 342 -2.82 -9.63 8.66
N GLY A 343 -1.74 -9.84 9.40
CA GLY A 343 -1.62 -9.55 10.82
C GLY A 343 -0.64 -8.42 11.07
N ILE A 344 -0.94 -7.58 12.05
CA ILE A 344 -0.03 -6.56 12.56
C ILE A 344 -0.03 -6.64 14.09
N ILE A 345 1.06 -6.17 14.69
CA ILE A 345 1.12 -5.95 16.12
C ILE A 345 0.59 -4.55 16.38
N LYS A 346 -0.46 -4.43 17.21
CA LYS A 346 -0.92 -3.13 17.64
C LYS A 346 0.16 -2.44 18.45
N ALA A 347 0.48 -1.20 18.11
CA ALA A 347 1.48 -0.42 18.79
C ALA A 347 1.05 -0.20 20.25
N ASN A 348 -0.18 0.24 20.52
CA ASN A 348 -0.62 0.51 21.89
C ASN A 348 -0.77 -0.74 22.77
N THR A 349 -1.36 -1.84 22.27
CA THR A 349 -1.64 -3.03 23.11
C THR A 349 -0.63 -4.16 23.00
N LYS A 350 0.27 -4.13 22.03
CA LYS A 350 1.14 -5.26 21.63
C LYS A 350 0.39 -6.52 21.24
N GLU A 351 -0.92 -6.44 21.04
CA GLU A 351 -1.72 -7.57 20.61
C GLU A 351 -1.67 -7.74 19.10
N ARG A 352 -1.66 -8.99 18.64
CA ARG A 352 -1.79 -9.31 17.23
C ARG A 352 -3.24 -9.05 16.80
N THR A 353 -3.46 -8.03 15.98
CA THR A 353 -4.71 -7.83 15.25
C THR A 353 -4.56 -8.31 13.81
N GLY A 354 -5.66 -8.49 13.10
CA GLY A 354 -5.57 -8.74 11.66
C GLY A 354 -6.80 -8.34 10.91
N HIS A 355 -6.62 -8.27 9.61
CA HIS A 355 -7.62 -7.78 8.68
C HIS A 355 -7.64 -8.69 7.45
N ALA A 356 -8.83 -8.85 6.86
CA ALA A 356 -9.05 -9.71 5.71
C ALA A 356 -9.88 -8.94 4.68
N VAL A 357 -9.37 -8.86 3.47
CA VAL A 357 -9.89 -8.03 2.37
C VAL A 357 -10.12 -8.87 1.13
N ALA A 358 -11.13 -8.50 0.34
CA ALA A 358 -11.33 -9.10 -0.98
C ALA A 358 -10.32 -8.50 -1.95
N VAL A 359 -9.62 -9.35 -2.71
CA VAL A 359 -8.72 -8.90 -3.77
C VAL A 359 -9.51 -8.84 -5.07
N GLU A 360 -9.73 -7.62 -5.57
CA GLU A 360 -10.48 -7.38 -6.80
C GLU A 360 -9.59 -7.04 -7.99
N GLY A 361 -8.31 -6.77 -7.76
CA GLY A 361 -7.37 -6.48 -8.82
C GLY A 361 -5.93 -6.39 -8.36
N TYR A 362 -5.08 -5.95 -9.29
CA TYR A 362 -3.69 -5.65 -9.03
C TYR A 362 -3.19 -4.50 -9.93
N MET A 363 -2.15 -3.82 -9.45
CA MET A 363 -1.28 -2.96 -10.24
C MET A 363 0.15 -3.48 -10.07
N SER A 364 0.84 -3.78 -11.16
CA SER A 364 2.23 -4.26 -11.13
C SER A 364 3.08 -3.35 -12.00
N SER A 365 4.23 -2.94 -11.50
CA SER A 365 5.20 -2.12 -12.21
C SER A 365 6.57 -2.78 -12.16
N LYS A 366 7.58 -2.16 -12.80
CA LYS A 366 8.97 -2.58 -12.64
C LYS A 366 9.46 -2.39 -11.19
N GLN A 367 8.92 -1.38 -10.50
CA GLN A 367 9.36 -0.95 -9.17
C GLN A 367 8.65 -1.69 -8.04
N ALA A 368 7.36 -1.99 -8.18
CA ALA A 368 6.52 -2.43 -7.08
C ALA A 368 5.26 -3.16 -7.56
N ASN A 369 4.58 -3.79 -6.61
CA ASN A 369 3.37 -4.55 -6.86
C ASN A 369 2.31 -4.18 -5.84
N TYR A 370 1.07 -3.99 -6.28
CA TYR A 370 -0.02 -3.53 -5.44
C TYR A 370 -1.23 -4.44 -5.61
N LEU A 371 -1.89 -4.77 -4.51
CA LEU A 371 -3.21 -5.38 -4.54
C LEU A 371 -4.26 -4.26 -4.58
N VAL A 372 -5.24 -4.40 -5.46
CA VAL A 372 -6.45 -3.56 -5.44
C VAL A 372 -7.48 -4.32 -4.63
N VAL A 373 -7.87 -3.77 -3.50
CA VAL A 373 -8.69 -4.45 -2.50
C VAL A 373 -9.93 -3.64 -2.14
N ALA A 374 -10.99 -4.37 -1.79
CA ALA A 374 -12.11 -3.84 -1.02
C ALA A 374 -11.85 -4.16 0.46
N ASP A 375 -11.66 -3.11 1.26
CA ASP A 375 -11.26 -3.23 2.68
C ASP A 375 -12.39 -3.66 3.61
N GLY A 376 -13.65 -3.57 3.15
CA GLY A 376 -14.81 -3.97 3.95
C GLY A 376 -15.25 -2.92 4.97
N TRP A 377 -14.69 -1.71 4.89
CA TRP A 377 -15.07 -0.54 5.67
C TRP A 377 -15.69 0.54 4.78
N PHE A 378 -15.04 0.86 3.66
CA PHE A 378 -15.39 1.99 2.80
C PHE A 378 -15.83 1.57 1.39
N ALA A 379 -16.33 2.55 0.64
CA ALA A 379 -16.91 2.33 -0.68
C ALA A 379 -15.88 2.26 -1.82
N ALA A 380 -14.68 2.80 -1.61
CA ALA A 380 -13.67 2.99 -2.64
C ALA A 380 -12.61 1.88 -2.63
N ALA A 381 -11.97 1.67 -3.78
CA ALA A 381 -10.86 0.75 -3.89
C ALA A 381 -9.63 1.29 -3.14
N LYS A 382 -8.93 0.38 -2.46
CA LYS A 382 -7.64 0.66 -1.83
C LYS A 382 -6.54 -0.09 -2.58
N TYR A 383 -5.47 0.62 -2.91
CA TYR A 383 -4.29 0.09 -3.56
C TYR A 383 -3.23 -0.06 -2.49
N VAL A 384 -2.87 -1.29 -2.16
CA VAL A 384 -1.95 -1.59 -1.05
C VAL A 384 -0.66 -2.18 -1.62
N ASN A 385 0.49 -1.60 -1.28
CA ASN A 385 1.78 -2.13 -1.71
C ASN A 385 2.02 -3.52 -1.10
N TYR A 386 2.24 -4.50 -1.97
CA TYR A 386 2.48 -5.88 -1.60
C TYR A 386 3.96 -6.10 -1.30
N ILE A 387 4.32 -5.88 -0.04
CA ILE A 387 5.70 -5.99 0.41
C ILE A 387 5.85 -7.21 1.32
N PRO A 388 6.64 -8.23 0.91
CA PRO A 388 6.95 -9.36 1.77
C PRO A 388 7.63 -8.89 3.07
N GLY A 389 7.09 -9.29 4.22
CA GLY A 389 7.65 -8.95 5.54
C GLY A 389 7.12 -7.65 6.15
N ASN A 390 6.32 -6.86 5.42
CA ASN A 390 5.69 -5.65 5.99
C ASN A 390 4.57 -5.94 6.99
N PHE A 391 4.10 -7.18 7.05
CA PHE A 391 3.09 -7.63 8.00
C PHE A 391 3.68 -8.76 8.84
N LEU A 392 3.27 -8.86 10.10
CA LEU A 392 3.69 -9.94 11.02
C LEU A 392 3.44 -11.31 10.40
N ASP A 393 2.26 -11.48 9.82
CA ASP A 393 1.86 -12.68 9.11
C ASP A 393 0.92 -12.32 7.95
N THR A 394 0.92 -13.14 6.92
CA THR A 394 0.02 -12.99 5.77
C THR A 394 -0.59 -14.32 5.38
N TYR A 395 -1.80 -14.25 4.84
CA TYR A 395 -2.58 -15.40 4.44
C TYR A 395 -3.38 -15.10 3.17
N GLY A 396 -3.44 -16.06 2.27
CA GLY A 396 -4.19 -15.99 1.03
C GLY A 396 -5.20 -17.12 0.95
N ILE A 397 -6.41 -16.81 0.49
CA ILE A 397 -7.40 -17.82 0.15
C ILE A 397 -7.82 -17.61 -1.30
N ILE A 398 -7.68 -18.64 -2.13
CA ILE A 398 -8.04 -18.59 -3.56
C ILE A 398 -8.97 -19.76 -3.86
N TRP A 399 -10.12 -19.50 -4.48
CA TRP A 399 -11.06 -20.55 -4.89
C TRP A 399 -10.95 -20.89 -6.38
N SER A 400 -11.38 -22.09 -6.73
CA SER A 400 -11.49 -22.58 -8.11
C SER A 400 -12.83 -23.28 -8.32
N GLY A 401 -13.30 -23.34 -9.56
CA GLY A 401 -14.63 -23.88 -9.90
C GLY A 401 -15.76 -22.84 -9.89
N ILE A 402 -15.42 -21.56 -9.69
CA ILE A 402 -16.29 -20.40 -9.87
C ILE A 402 -15.47 -19.22 -10.38
N GLN A 403 -16.11 -18.29 -11.09
CA GLN A 403 -15.44 -17.12 -11.67
C GLN A 403 -16.02 -15.82 -11.12
N THR A 404 -15.16 -14.81 -10.99
CA THR A 404 -15.54 -13.43 -10.72
C THR A 404 -15.96 -12.71 -12.02
N ILE A 405 -16.73 -11.63 -11.88
CA ILE A 405 -17.31 -10.86 -13.01
C ILE A 405 -16.30 -10.09 -13.86
#